data_AF-X1A4G3-F1
#
_entry.id   AF-X1A4G3-F1
#
_cell.length_a   1.000
_cell.length_b   1.000
_cell.length_c   1.000
_cell.angle_alpha   90.00
_cell.angle_beta   90.00
_cell.angle_gamma   90.00
#
_symmetry.space_group_name_H-M   'P 1'
#
loop_
_entity.id
_entity.type
_entity.pdbx_description
1 polymer ?
#
loop_
_entity_poly.entity_id
_entity_poly.type
_entity_poly.pdbx_seq_one_letter_code
_entity_poly.pdbx_strand_id
1 'polypeptide(L)'
;AIGREDLMEIPEFATNDKRTENYKKLKPIMDEIVQQKNTQEWLELLEKHNVPSGPINTIDKLFDDPQVKSRNMLIKAEQPGMGTIYVAGNPIKLST
;
A
#
# COMPACT_ATOMS: atom_id res chain seq x y z
N ALA A 1 -16.90 -4.21 -2.47
CA ALA A 1 -15.74 -3.68 -3.22
C ALA A 1 -15.50 -4.44 -4.53
N ILE A 2 -15.26 -5.76 -4.48
CA ILE A 2 -14.76 -6.51 -5.65
C ILE A 2 -15.83 -7.29 -6.45
N GLY A 3 -17.11 -7.16 -6.12
CA GLY A 3 -18.21 -7.84 -6.83
C GLY A 3 -18.14 -9.37 -6.83
N ARG A 4 -17.66 -9.95 -5.72
CA ARG A 4 -17.49 -11.39 -5.50
C ARG A 4 -18.19 -11.84 -4.24
N GLU A 5 -19.47 -11.49 -4.13
CA GLU A 5 -20.33 -11.88 -3.02
C GLU A 5 -20.46 -13.41 -2.91
N ASP A 6 -20.31 -14.13 -4.03
CA ASP A 6 -20.26 -15.59 -4.10
C ASP A 6 -19.16 -16.20 -3.22
N LEU A 7 -18.04 -15.49 -3.00
CA LEU A 7 -16.98 -15.96 -2.11
C LEU A 7 -17.42 -16.06 -0.65
N MET A 8 -18.44 -15.30 -0.24
CA MET A 8 -18.98 -15.36 1.13
C MET A 8 -19.82 -16.62 1.36
N GLU A 9 -20.41 -17.18 0.30
CA GLU A 9 -21.22 -18.40 0.35
C GLU A 9 -20.35 -19.67 0.41
N ILE A 10 -19.06 -19.57 0.06
CA ILE A 10 -18.14 -20.70 0.14
C ILE A 10 -17.82 -20.96 1.63
N PRO A 11 -18.17 -22.13 2.19
CA PRO A 11 -18.01 -22.40 3.61
C PRO A 11 -16.55 -22.31 4.09
N GLU A 12 -15.60 -22.54 3.20
CA GLU A 12 -14.15 -22.44 3.42
C GLU A 12 -13.64 -20.99 3.53
N PHE A 13 -14.42 -19.99 3.10
CA PHE A 13 -14.04 -18.57 3.12
C PHE A 13 -14.94 -17.67 3.98
N ALA A 14 -15.99 -18.24 4.59
CA ALA A 14 -17.01 -17.50 5.33
C ALA A 14 -16.45 -16.65 6.49
N THR A 15 -15.42 -17.14 7.20
CA THR A 15 -14.80 -16.45 8.35
C THR A 15 -13.33 -16.18 8.11
N ASN A 16 -12.75 -15.25 8.88
CA ASN A 16 -11.33 -14.92 8.77
C ASN A 16 -10.41 -16.13 9.02
N ASP A 17 -10.72 -16.92 10.04
CA ASP A 17 -9.91 -18.10 10.41
C ASP A 17 -9.89 -19.12 9.27
N LYS A 18 -11.08 -19.48 8.77
CA LYS A 18 -11.21 -20.36 7.60
C LYS A 18 -10.52 -19.83 6.34
N ARG A 19 -10.55 -18.52 6.05
CA ARG A 19 -9.78 -17.93 4.94
C ARG A 19 -8.28 -18.08 5.14
N THR A 20 -7.82 -18.00 6.37
CA THR A 20 -6.40 -18.18 6.72
C THR A 20 -5.98 -19.64 6.54
N GLU A 21 -6.78 -20.59 7.04
CA GLU A 21 -6.57 -22.04 6.85
C GLU A 21 -6.59 -22.43 5.36
N ASN A 22 -7.50 -21.83 4.58
CA ASN A 22 -7.69 -22.13 3.16
C ASN A 22 -7.00 -21.11 2.23
N TYR A 23 -6.00 -20.38 2.73
CA TYR A 23 -5.34 -19.30 1.98
C TYR A 23 -4.78 -19.77 0.63
N LYS A 24 -4.24 -21.00 0.57
CA LYS A 24 -3.72 -21.59 -0.68
C LYS A 24 -4.79 -21.74 -1.77
N LYS A 25 -6.06 -21.92 -1.39
CA LYS A 25 -7.20 -21.98 -2.33
C LYS A 25 -7.73 -20.59 -2.66
N LEU A 26 -7.74 -19.68 -1.69
CA LEU A 26 -8.24 -18.31 -1.88
C LEU A 26 -7.29 -17.45 -2.72
N LYS A 27 -5.97 -17.63 -2.54
CA LYS A 27 -4.94 -16.77 -3.14
C LYS A 27 -5.01 -16.69 -4.67
N PRO A 28 -5.12 -17.79 -5.43
CA PRO A 28 -5.23 -17.73 -6.89
C PRO A 28 -6.45 -16.94 -7.35
N ILE A 29 -7.59 -17.11 -6.67
CA ILE A 29 -8.83 -16.38 -6.99
C ILE A 29 -8.64 -14.87 -6.79
N MET A 30 -8.02 -14.49 -5.67
CA MET A 30 -7.73 -13.08 -5.38
C MET A 30 -6.71 -12.50 -6.36
N ASP A 31 -5.71 -13.28 -6.78
CA ASP A 31 -4.71 -12.85 -7.76
C ASP A 31 -5.34 -12.56 -9.11
N GLU A 32 -6.23 -13.43 -9.59
CA GLU A 32 -6.98 -13.23 -10.83
C GLU A 32 -7.82 -11.95 -10.77
N ILE A 33 -8.44 -11.66 -9.62
CA ILE A 33 -9.23 -10.44 -9.44
C ILE A 33 -8.32 -9.21 -9.46
N VAL A 34 -7.28 -9.18 -8.63
CA VAL A 34 -6.39 -8.02 -8.48
C VAL A 34 -5.67 -7.67 -9.79
N GLN A 35 -5.43 -8.63 -10.67
CA GLN A 35 -4.81 -8.37 -11.99
C GLN A 35 -5.74 -7.64 -12.98
N GLN A 36 -7.05 -7.55 -12.72
CA GLN A 36 -8.02 -6.98 -13.67
C GLN A 36 -8.01 -5.45 -13.74
N LYS A 37 -7.36 -4.77 -12.79
CA LYS A 37 -7.30 -3.31 -12.72
C LYS A 37 -5.90 -2.85 -12.38
N ASN A 38 -5.55 -1.63 -12.78
CA ASN A 38 -4.30 -1.01 -12.38
C ASN A 38 -4.38 -0.50 -10.92
N THR A 39 -3.23 -0.10 -10.36
CA THR A 39 -3.13 0.34 -8.97
C THR A 39 -4.05 1.51 -8.62
N GLN A 40 -4.18 2.50 -9.50
CA GLN A 40 -5.00 3.69 -9.23
C GLN A 40 -6.49 3.34 -9.16
N GLU A 41 -6.95 2.50 -10.09
CA GLU A 41 -8.34 2.00 -10.10
C GLU A 41 -8.65 1.21 -8.82
N TRP A 42 -7.70 0.41 -8.33
CA TRP A 42 -7.87 -0.31 -7.06
C TRP A 42 -7.93 0.63 -5.87
N LEU A 43 -7.02 1.60 -5.78
CA LEU A 43 -7.02 2.57 -4.67
C LEU A 43 -8.34 3.32 -4.58
N GLU A 44 -8.85 3.84 -5.70
CA GLU A 44 -10.13 4.54 -5.73
C GLU A 44 -11.31 3.64 -5.35
N LEU A 45 -11.32 2.39 -5.81
CA LEU A 45 -12.38 1.43 -5.49
C LEU A 45 -12.34 1.04 -4.01
N LEU A 46 -11.17 0.73 -3.47
CA LEU A 46 -10.99 0.27 -2.10
C LEU A 46 -11.24 1.40 -1.10
N GLU A 47 -10.79 2.63 -1.40
CA GLU A 47 -11.06 3.82 -0.59
C GLU A 47 -12.56 4.09 -0.47
N LYS A 48 -13.33 3.99 -1.57
CA LYS A 48 -14.81 4.13 -1.55
C LYS A 48 -15.50 3.15 -0.60
N HIS A 49 -14.86 2.01 -0.31
CA HIS A 49 -15.36 0.99 0.62
C HIS A 49 -14.65 1.00 1.97
N ASN A 50 -13.87 2.04 2.29
CA ASN A 50 -13.08 2.17 3.52
C ASN A 50 -12.11 1.00 3.76
N VAL A 51 -11.61 0.39 2.69
CA VAL A 51 -10.61 -0.67 2.78
C VAL A 51 -9.22 -0.03 2.78
N PRO A 52 -8.43 -0.19 3.86
CA PRO A 52 -7.08 0.35 3.92
C PRO A 52 -6.22 -0.25 2.81
N SER A 53 -5.69 0.61 1.95
CA SER A 53 -4.84 0.22 0.83
C SER A 53 -3.85 1.33 0.52
N GLY A 54 -2.72 0.97 -0.07
CA GLY A 54 -1.67 1.91 -0.46
C GLY A 54 -0.86 1.36 -1.62
N PRO A 55 -0.35 2.22 -2.52
CA PRO A 55 0.49 1.77 -3.61
C PRO A 55 1.85 1.30 -3.08
N ILE A 56 2.47 0.37 -3.81
CA ILE A 56 3.90 0.09 -3.64
C ILE A 56 4.64 1.16 -4.44
N ASN A 57 5.22 2.13 -3.72
CA ASN A 57 5.96 3.24 -4.33
C ASN A 57 7.38 2.83 -4.71
N THR A 58 7.81 3.25 -5.89
CA THR A 58 9.21 3.24 -6.32
C THR A 58 9.97 4.43 -5.71
N ILE A 59 11.31 4.42 -5.79
CA ILE A 59 12.14 5.46 -5.17
C ILE A 59 11.84 6.85 -5.76
N ASP A 60 11.61 6.97 -7.07
CA ASP A 60 11.22 8.21 -7.72
C ASP A 60 9.90 8.77 -7.15
N LYS A 61 8.88 7.91 -6.96
CA LYS A 61 7.60 8.31 -6.37
C LYS A 61 7.72 8.77 -4.92
N LEU A 62 8.70 8.26 -4.17
CA LEU A 62 8.94 8.67 -2.79
C LEU A 62 9.27 10.16 -2.68
N PHE A 63 10.03 10.71 -3.65
CA PHE A 63 10.36 12.14 -3.67
C PHE A 63 9.15 13.02 -3.88
N ASP A 64 8.13 12.50 -4.56
CA ASP A 64 6.89 13.23 -4.86
C ASP A 64 5.75 12.98 -3.89
N ASP A 65 5.88 12.01 -3.01
CA ASP A 65 4.85 11.61 -2.05
C ASP A 65 4.46 12.78 -1.09
N PRO A 66 3.17 13.15 -1.03
CA PRO A 66 2.71 14.26 -0.19
C PRO A 66 2.97 14.05 1.30
N GLN A 67 2.93 12.80 1.79
CA GLN A 67 3.18 12.49 3.19
C GLN A 67 4.67 12.60 3.51
N VAL A 68 5.55 12.18 2.61
CA VAL A 68 7.00 12.34 2.74
C VAL A 68 7.39 13.82 2.78
N LYS A 69 6.82 14.63 1.88
CA LYS A 69 7.04 16.08 1.81
C LYS A 69 6.51 16.78 3.07
N SER A 70 5.26 16.54 3.45
CA SER A 70 4.64 17.18 4.62
C SER A 70 5.38 16.89 5.91
N ARG A 71 5.99 15.70 6.02
CA ARG A 71 6.78 15.30 7.19
C ARG A 71 8.26 15.60 7.08
N ASN A 72 8.76 16.27 6.03
CA ASN A 72 10.19 16.57 5.88
C ASN A 72 11.06 15.30 6.06
N MET A 73 10.69 14.22 5.38
CA MET A 73 11.30 12.90 5.54
C MET A 73 12.47 12.64 4.60
N LEU A 74 12.72 13.51 3.62
CA LEU A 74 13.92 13.52 2.78
C LEU A 74 14.61 14.86 2.97
N ILE A 75 15.81 14.84 3.55
CA ILE A 75 16.59 16.06 3.80
C ILE A 75 17.80 16.11 2.87
N LYS A 76 18.18 17.32 2.48
CA LYS A 76 19.42 17.56 1.74
C LYS A 76 20.58 17.66 2.71
N ALA A 77 21.66 16.94 2.43
CA ALA A 77 22.89 17.00 3.21
C ALA A 77 24.09 17.17 2.26
N GLU A 78 25.01 18.06 2.62
CA GLU A 78 26.29 18.20 1.92
C GLU A 78 27.23 17.10 2.40
N GLN A 79 27.79 16.33 1.46
CA GLN A 79 28.80 15.32 1.75
C GLN A 79 30.12 15.67 1.07
N PRO A 80 31.23 15.77 1.83
CA PRO A 80 32.55 16.00 1.26
C PRO A 80 32.87 14.99 0.15
N GLY A 81 33.16 15.49 -1.06
CA GLY A 81 33.48 14.66 -2.23
C GLY A 81 32.30 14.15 -3.06
N MET A 82 31.06 14.26 -2.58
CA MET A 82 29.84 13.84 -3.31
C MET A 82 28.85 14.98 -3.58
N GLY A 83 29.03 16.14 -2.96
CA GLY A 83 28.11 17.28 -3.10
C GLY A 83 26.81 17.06 -2.31
N THR A 84 25.72 17.68 -2.77
CA THR A 84 24.40 17.56 -2.15
C THR A 84 23.77 16.19 -2.40
N ILE A 85 23.47 15.45 -1.34
CA ILE A 85 22.73 14.20 -1.39
C ILE A 85 21.41 14.29 -0.61
N TYR A 86 20.50 13.36 -0.86
CA TYR A 86 19.30 13.18 -0.04
C TYR A 86 19.50 12.05 0.95
N VAL A 87 19.13 12.29 2.21
CA VAL A 87 19.13 11.29 3.27
C VAL A 87 17.79 11.26 3.97
N ALA A 88 17.47 10.14 4.62
CA ALA A 88 16.25 10.00 5.40
C ALA A 88 16.27 10.96 6.61
N GLY A 89 15.19 11.73 6.78
CA GLY A 89 14.99 12.62 7.92
C GLY A 89 14.56 11.86 9.18
N ASN A 90 14.57 12.55 10.33
CA ASN A 90 14.11 11.97 11.59
C ASN A 90 12.58 11.70 11.53
N PRO A 91 12.11 10.45 11.74
CA PRO A 91 10.68 10.14 11.73
C PRO A 91 9.91 10.75 12.90
N ILE A 92 10.59 10.99 14.04
CA ILE A 92 10.01 11.60 15.23
C ILE A 92 9.96 13.11 15.04
N LYS A 93 8.76 13.68 15.18
CA LYS A 93 8.52 15.12 15.11
C LYS A 93 8.07 15.60 16.48
N LEU A 94 8.86 16.50 17.06
CA LEU A 94 8.57 17.10 18.35
C LEU A 94 8.03 18.51 18.10
N SER A 95 6.90 18.84 18.73
CA SER A 95 6.47 20.23 18.88
C SER A 95 7.07 20.75 20.19
N THR A 96 7.53 21.99 20.18
CA THR A 96 7.91 22.71 21.39
C THR A 96 6.65 23.20 22.11
#